data_AF-A0A503A7C3-F1
#
_entry.id   AF-A0A503A7C3-F1
#
_cell.length_a   1.000
_cell.length_b   1.000
_cell.length_c   1.000
_cell.angle_alpha   90.00
_cell.angle_beta   90.00
_cell.angle_gamma   90.00
#
_symmetry.space_group_name_H-M   'P 1'
#
loop_
_entity.id
_entity.type
_entity.pdbx_description
1 polymer ?
#
loop_
_entity_poly.entity_id
_entity_poly.type
_entity_poly.pdbx_seq_one_letter_code
_entity_poly.pdbx_strand_id
1 'polypeptide(L)'
;MDMIAQNYVGCDISKQWLDFFDETSGRLRRIDNQADAIAAYVAGLDPSRDFVVMEATGVHDRLLRHALAKAGVPFSRHNPAHTHHYSKSTRRRAKTDPLDARMLSDYGRRYQPEAEPAPREEGEQLQSLTGHRDQLVEMRATLKKQLGEAFEAIVITSLKDLIGSLDARIKALEGQIADIIRQAEDTARDYTLMVSVPGVSKVGAFSLLALLPELGKRSPKAIAALVGLAPFDNKSGKLSRRSQIQGGRSRVRRALYMAALTAIRTCERFKTFYTALAARSGSKKLAIIAVARKLLV
;
A
#
# COMPACT_ATOMS: atom_id res chain seq x y z
N MET A 1 17.96 -19.10 32.61
CA MET A 1 17.21 -17.97 32.06
C MET A 1 16.11 -18.60 31.22
N ASP A 2 14.91 -18.70 31.78
CA ASP A 2 13.75 -19.19 31.04
C ASP A 2 13.53 -18.27 29.83
N MET A 3 13.51 -18.84 28.62
CA MET A 3 13.04 -18.12 27.46
C MET A 3 11.59 -17.73 27.74
N ILE A 4 11.32 -16.45 27.96
CA ILE A 4 9.95 -15.94 27.99
C ILE A 4 9.36 -16.28 26.62
N ALA A 5 8.47 -17.26 26.59
CA ALA A 5 7.77 -17.64 25.37
C ALA A 5 6.94 -16.43 24.92
N GLN A 6 7.16 -15.97 23.70
CA GLN A 6 6.39 -14.87 23.10
C GLN A 6 4.90 -15.26 23.08
N ASN A 7 4.07 -14.39 23.62
CA ASN A 7 2.61 -14.49 23.60
C ASN A 7 2.05 -13.79 22.36
N TYR A 8 1.29 -14.50 21.53
CA TYR A 8 0.68 -13.93 20.32
C TYR A 8 -0.78 -13.56 20.58
N VAL A 9 -1.07 -12.26 20.54
CA VAL A 9 -2.43 -11.71 20.66
C VAL A 9 -2.97 -11.47 19.26
N GLY A 10 -4.02 -12.20 18.87
CA GLY A 10 -4.67 -11.99 17.59
C GLY A 10 -5.73 -10.91 17.67
N CYS A 11 -5.83 -10.04 16.67
CA CYS A 11 -6.77 -8.93 16.64
C CYS A 11 -7.52 -8.89 15.30
N ASP A 12 -8.84 -9.12 15.36
CA ASP A 12 -9.74 -8.80 14.25
C ASP A 12 -10.22 -7.34 14.36
N ILE A 13 -10.21 -6.64 13.22
CA ILE A 13 -10.38 -5.19 13.16
C ILE A 13 -11.62 -4.85 12.34
N SER A 14 -12.59 -4.24 12.99
CA SER A 14 -13.74 -3.62 12.33
C SER A 14 -13.76 -2.10 12.52
N LYS A 15 -14.65 -1.42 11.81
CA LYS A 15 -14.82 0.04 11.93
C LYS A 15 -15.19 0.48 13.35
N GLN A 16 -16.01 -0.31 14.05
CA GLN A 16 -16.57 0.07 15.36
C GLN A 16 -15.86 -0.64 16.52
N TRP A 17 -15.37 -1.86 16.29
CA TRP A 17 -14.89 -2.76 17.34
C TRP A 17 -13.55 -3.37 16.99
N LEU A 18 -12.76 -3.66 18.02
CA LEU A 18 -11.55 -4.48 17.95
C LEU A 18 -11.78 -5.73 18.81
N ASP A 19 -11.61 -6.90 18.21
CA ASP A 19 -11.77 -8.19 18.85
C ASP A 19 -10.41 -8.84 19.06
N PHE A 20 -9.99 -8.95 20.31
CA PHE A 20 -8.71 -9.54 20.69
C PHE A 20 -8.88 -10.96 21.22
N PHE A 21 -7.95 -11.83 20.85
CA PHE A 21 -7.75 -13.13 21.48
C PHE A 21 -6.33 -13.20 22.05
N ASP A 22 -6.24 -13.38 23.37
CA ASP A 22 -4.97 -13.60 24.06
C ASP A 22 -4.74 -15.10 24.25
N GLU A 23 -3.64 -15.60 23.69
CA GLU A 23 -3.30 -17.02 23.71
C GLU A 23 -3.05 -17.54 25.13
N THR A 24 -2.34 -16.76 25.94
CA THR A 24 -1.92 -17.19 27.28
C THR A 24 -3.12 -17.35 28.22
N SER A 25 -4.07 -16.41 28.16
CA SER A 25 -5.28 -16.47 28.99
C SER A 25 -6.43 -17.24 28.34
N GLY A 26 -6.37 -17.49 27.03
CA GLY A 26 -7.45 -18.10 26.25
C GLY A 26 -8.71 -17.22 26.14
N ARG A 27 -8.63 -15.93 26.51
CA ARG A 27 -9.77 -15.02 26.59
C ARG A 27 -9.97 -14.22 25.32
N LEU A 28 -11.24 -13.98 25.01
CA LEU A 28 -11.67 -13.04 23.99
C LEU A 28 -12.08 -11.73 24.67
N ARG A 29 -11.65 -10.60 24.11
CA ARG A 29 -12.03 -9.27 24.58
C ARG A 29 -12.35 -8.36 23.41
N ARG A 30 -13.58 -7.82 23.41
CA ARG A 30 -14.01 -6.77 22.50
C ARG A 30 -13.82 -5.41 23.15
N ILE A 31 -13.31 -4.44 22.40
CA ILE A 31 -13.25 -3.02 22.79
C ILE A 31 -13.76 -2.13 21.66
N ASP A 32 -14.14 -0.90 22.00
CA ASP A 32 -14.40 0.14 21.02
C ASP A 32 -13.13 0.47 20.21
N ASN A 33 -13.28 0.66 18.90
CA ASN A 33 -12.20 1.19 18.05
C ASN A 33 -12.10 2.71 18.22
N GLN A 34 -11.80 3.14 19.45
CA GLN A 34 -11.67 4.54 19.88
C GLN A 34 -10.40 4.71 20.70
N ALA A 35 -9.83 5.92 20.66
CA ALA A 35 -8.50 6.19 21.24
C ALA A 35 -8.39 5.80 22.73
N ASP A 36 -9.38 6.15 23.55
CA ASP A 36 -9.35 5.89 25.00
C ASP A 36 -9.42 4.39 25.32
N ALA A 37 -10.33 3.66 24.65
CA ALA A 37 -10.48 2.22 24.83
C ALA A 37 -9.22 1.46 24.39
N ILE A 38 -8.62 1.89 23.28
CA ILE A 38 -7.36 1.32 22.77
C ILE A 38 -6.21 1.61 23.74
N ALA A 39 -6.07 2.85 24.22
CA ALA A 39 -5.02 3.22 25.16
C ALA A 39 -5.11 2.40 26.46
N ALA A 40 -6.33 2.25 26.99
CA ALA A 40 -6.58 1.42 28.18
C ALA A 40 -6.26 -0.06 27.96
N TYR A 41 -6.57 -0.60 26.77
CA TYR A 41 -6.24 -1.98 26.43
C TYR A 41 -4.72 -2.19 26.28
N VAL A 42 -4.05 -1.32 25.52
CA VAL A 42 -2.61 -1.41 25.25
C VAL A 42 -1.77 -1.24 26.52
N ALA A 43 -2.21 -0.41 27.47
CA ALA A 43 -1.56 -0.25 28.77
C ALA A 43 -1.51 -1.55 29.60
N GLY A 44 -2.36 -2.54 29.29
CA GLY A 44 -2.37 -3.84 29.93
C GLY A 44 -1.50 -4.91 29.25
N LEU A 45 -0.87 -4.60 28.12
CA LEU A 45 0.03 -5.51 27.41
C LEU A 45 1.46 -5.38 27.95
N ASP A 46 2.20 -6.49 27.93
CA ASP A 46 3.62 -6.53 28.27
C ASP A 46 4.47 -6.43 26.98
N PRO A 47 5.18 -5.31 26.73
CA PRO A 47 5.98 -5.14 25.52
C PRO A 47 7.12 -6.15 25.36
N SER A 48 7.56 -6.79 26.45
CA SER A 48 8.64 -7.80 26.41
C SER A 48 8.14 -9.20 26.03
N ARG A 49 6.83 -9.44 26.09
CA ARG A 49 6.22 -10.76 25.91
C ARG A 49 5.10 -10.79 24.87
N ASP A 50 4.31 -9.74 24.75
CA ASP A 50 3.10 -9.74 23.93
C ASP A 50 3.41 -9.23 22.51
N PHE A 51 2.90 -9.95 21.50
CA PHE A 51 3.01 -9.60 20.09
C PHE A 51 1.62 -9.57 19.46
N VAL A 52 1.22 -8.45 18.85
CA VAL A 52 -0.11 -8.32 18.26
C VAL A 52 -0.11 -8.66 16.78
N VAL A 53 -0.89 -9.68 16.40
CA VAL A 53 -1.10 -10.07 15.01
C VAL A 53 -2.48 -9.61 14.56
N MET A 54 -2.55 -8.80 13.52
CA MET A 54 -3.81 -8.25 13.04
C MET A 54 -4.00 -8.42 11.55
N GLU A 55 -5.26 -8.44 11.11
CA GLU A 55 -5.61 -8.43 9.70
C GLU A 55 -5.77 -6.99 9.19
N ALA A 56 -5.21 -6.68 8.02
CA ALA A 56 -5.27 -5.34 7.46
C ALA A 56 -6.67 -5.00 6.91
N THR A 57 -7.47 -4.22 7.64
CA THR A 57 -8.79 -3.72 7.20
C THR A 57 -8.80 -2.21 6.95
N GLY A 58 -8.13 -1.79 5.87
CA GLY A 58 -8.17 -0.40 5.42
C GLY A 58 -7.50 0.58 6.40
N VAL A 59 -8.24 1.58 6.88
CA VAL A 59 -7.74 2.64 7.79
C VAL A 59 -8.09 2.41 9.26
N HIS A 60 -8.88 1.36 9.55
CA HIS A 60 -9.45 1.12 10.88
C HIS A 60 -8.44 0.59 11.90
N ASP A 61 -7.28 0.14 11.43
CA ASP A 61 -6.15 -0.32 12.23
C ASP A 61 -5.25 0.83 12.72
N ARG A 62 -5.43 2.05 12.21
CA ARG A 62 -4.51 3.18 12.44
C ARG A 62 -4.32 3.49 13.93
N LEU A 63 -5.41 3.70 14.66
CA LEU A 63 -5.33 4.07 16.08
C LEU A 63 -4.61 3.00 16.92
N LEU A 64 -4.94 1.73 16.67
CA LEU A 64 -4.33 0.60 17.35
C LEU A 64 -2.82 0.53 17.10
N ARG A 65 -2.38 0.65 15.83
CA ARG A 65 -0.95 0.61 15.49
C ARG A 65 -0.14 1.72 16.16
N HIS A 66 -0.68 2.93 16.18
CA HIS A 66 -0.02 4.07 16.83
C HIS A 66 0.09 3.85 18.34
N ALA A 67 -0.97 3.35 18.98
CA ALA A 67 -0.96 3.04 20.41
C ALA A 67 0.06 1.93 20.75
N LEU A 68 0.08 0.85 19.97
CA LEU A 68 1.04 -0.26 20.15
C LEU A 68 2.48 0.21 19.97
N ALA A 69 2.76 0.97 18.90
CA ALA A 69 4.08 1.53 18.66
C ALA A 69 4.53 2.46 19.79
N LYS A 70 3.63 3.32 20.29
CA LYS A 70 3.91 4.22 21.42
C LYS A 70 4.20 3.46 22.71
N ALA A 71 3.55 2.32 22.92
CA ALA A 71 3.78 1.44 24.06
C ALA A 71 4.97 0.48 23.87
N GLY A 72 5.61 0.47 22.70
CA GLY A 72 6.71 -0.46 22.38
C GLY A 72 6.28 -1.90 22.16
N VAL A 73 4.98 -2.17 22.03
CA VAL A 73 4.44 -3.51 21.80
C VAL A 73 4.63 -3.89 20.33
N PRO A 74 5.34 -4.98 20.01
CA PRO A 74 5.54 -5.40 18.63
C PRO A 74 4.24 -5.89 17.99
N PHE A 75 4.08 -5.63 16.69
CA PHE A 75 2.89 -6.05 15.96
C PHE A 75 3.18 -6.32 14.48
N SER A 76 2.31 -7.07 13.81
CA SER A 76 2.36 -7.28 12.36
C SER A 76 0.97 -7.28 11.74
N ARG A 77 0.83 -6.70 10.54
CA ARG A 77 -0.40 -6.77 9.75
C ARG A 77 -0.27 -7.76 8.62
N HIS A 78 -1.34 -8.53 8.42
CA HIS A 78 -1.40 -9.53 7.37
C HIS A 78 -2.55 -9.26 6.42
N ASN A 79 -2.34 -9.61 5.14
CA ASN A 79 -3.35 -9.44 4.10
C ASN A 79 -4.49 -10.46 4.32
N PRO A 80 -5.77 -10.03 4.29
CA PRO A 80 -6.92 -10.92 4.41
C PRO A 80 -6.91 -12.14 3.49
N ALA A 81 -6.33 -12.02 2.30
CA ALA A 81 -6.22 -13.15 1.39
C ALA A 81 -5.32 -14.26 1.94
N HIS A 82 -4.21 -13.91 2.61
CA HIS A 82 -3.24 -14.88 3.15
C HIS A 82 -3.78 -15.60 4.38
N THR A 83 -4.40 -14.86 5.30
CA THR A 83 -5.09 -15.38 6.49
C THR A 83 -6.29 -16.24 6.10
N HIS A 84 -7.05 -15.86 5.08
CA HIS A 84 -8.14 -16.68 4.53
C HIS A 84 -7.66 -17.98 3.86
N HIS A 85 -6.50 -17.97 3.18
CA HIS A 85 -5.89 -19.21 2.66
C HIS A 85 -5.42 -20.15 3.79
N TYR A 86 -4.95 -19.61 4.91
CA TYR A 86 -4.64 -20.38 6.13
C TYR A 86 -5.91 -20.97 6.77
N SER A 87 -6.98 -20.17 6.88
CA SER A 87 -8.28 -20.63 7.36
C SER A 87 -8.86 -21.76 6.50
N LYS A 88 -8.63 -21.74 5.18
CA LYS A 88 -9.03 -22.86 4.28
C LYS A 88 -8.18 -24.12 4.43
N SER A 89 -6.91 -24.01 4.82
CA SER A 89 -6.02 -25.18 4.98
C SER A 89 -6.19 -25.87 6.33
N THR A 90 -6.63 -25.13 7.35
CA THR A 90 -7.05 -25.66 8.64
C THR A 90 -8.54 -26.06 8.56
N ARG A 91 -8.88 -27.35 8.72
CA ARG A 91 -10.26 -27.87 8.54
C ARG A 91 -11.28 -27.39 9.60
N ARG A 92 -11.48 -26.10 9.80
CA ARG A 92 -12.46 -25.54 10.74
C ARG A 92 -13.57 -24.81 9.97
N ARG A 93 -14.73 -25.48 9.85
CA ARG A 93 -15.88 -25.07 9.02
C ARG A 93 -16.86 -24.08 9.68
N ALA A 94 -16.55 -23.54 10.85
CA ALA A 94 -17.42 -22.55 11.49
C ALA A 94 -16.85 -21.15 11.25
N LYS A 95 -17.65 -20.28 10.63
CA LYS A 95 -17.35 -18.86 10.41
C LYS A 95 -18.13 -18.08 11.47
N THR A 96 -17.47 -17.70 12.56
CA THR A 96 -18.01 -16.77 13.56
C THR A 96 -16.92 -15.80 13.94
N ASP A 97 -17.25 -14.51 14.03
CA ASP A 97 -16.34 -13.37 14.24
C ASP A 97 -15.27 -13.57 15.36
N PRO A 98 -15.53 -14.26 16.50
CA PRO A 98 -14.50 -14.51 17.51
C PRO A 98 -13.43 -15.53 17.11
N LEU A 99 -13.62 -16.27 16.02
CA LEU A 99 -12.67 -17.27 15.52
C LEU A 99 -11.52 -16.63 14.73
N ASP A 100 -11.72 -15.43 14.18
CA ASP A 100 -10.73 -14.78 13.32
C ASP A 100 -9.56 -14.23 14.16
N ALA A 101 -9.84 -13.60 15.30
CA ALA A 101 -8.81 -13.20 16.27
C ALA A 101 -8.00 -14.42 16.79
N ARG A 102 -8.68 -15.53 17.10
CA ARG A 102 -7.99 -16.76 17.53
C ARG A 102 -7.11 -17.36 16.43
N MET A 103 -7.58 -17.32 15.18
CA MET A 103 -6.80 -17.78 14.02
C MET A 103 -5.56 -16.91 13.79
N LEU A 104 -5.66 -15.60 13.97
CA LEU A 104 -4.53 -14.67 13.85
C LEU A 104 -3.46 -14.92 14.92
N SER A 105 -3.87 -15.20 16.16
CA SER A 105 -2.95 -15.62 17.23
C SER A 105 -2.22 -16.92 16.88
N ASP A 106 -2.94 -17.95 16.44
CA ASP A 106 -2.36 -19.22 16.01
C ASP A 106 -1.40 -19.06 14.81
N TYR A 107 -1.77 -18.19 13.86
CA TYR A 107 -0.90 -17.80 12.75
C TYR A 107 0.40 -17.16 13.25
N GLY A 108 0.31 -16.22 14.19
CA GLY A 108 1.45 -15.58 14.84
C GLY A 108 2.42 -16.60 15.44
N ARG A 109 1.91 -17.50 16.29
CA ARG A 109 2.70 -18.56 16.90
C ARG A 109 3.41 -19.45 15.88
N ARG A 110 2.70 -19.81 14.81
CA ARG A 110 3.20 -20.76 13.81
C ARG A 110 4.24 -20.16 12.87
N TYR A 111 4.06 -18.90 12.47
CA TYR A 111 4.88 -18.26 11.45
C TYR A 111 5.88 -17.24 12.01
N GLN A 112 5.71 -16.82 13.27
CA GLN A 112 6.59 -15.89 13.98
C GLN A 112 6.96 -14.67 13.12
N PRO A 113 5.95 -13.87 12.70
CA PRO A 113 6.18 -12.78 11.76
C PRO A 113 7.10 -11.71 12.37
N GLU A 114 7.91 -11.08 11.51
CA GLU A 114 8.68 -9.91 11.90
C GLU A 114 7.75 -8.74 12.24
N ALA A 115 8.12 -7.96 13.26
CA ALA A 115 7.39 -6.76 13.64
C ALA A 115 7.43 -5.71 12.52
N GLU A 116 6.31 -5.04 12.29
CA GLU A 116 6.26 -3.89 11.41
C GLU A 116 7.01 -2.70 12.02
N PRO A 117 7.68 -1.87 11.20
CA PRO A 117 8.20 -0.59 11.66
C PRO A 117 7.08 0.29 12.22
N ALA A 118 7.41 1.07 13.24
CA ALA A 118 6.48 2.04 13.82
C ALA A 118 5.87 2.94 12.72
N PRO A 119 4.56 3.17 12.75
CA PRO A 119 3.90 4.01 11.77
C PRO A 119 4.38 5.44 11.91
N ARG A 120 4.70 6.07 10.76
CA ARG A 120 5.07 7.48 10.71
C ARG A 120 3.86 8.31 10.32
N GLU A 121 3.49 9.27 11.16
CA GLU A 121 2.34 10.14 10.93
C GLU A 121 2.43 10.86 9.58
N GLU A 122 3.61 11.38 9.23
CA GLU A 122 3.89 12.02 7.95
C GLU A 122 3.58 11.10 6.76
N GLY A 123 4.04 9.85 6.82
CA GLY A 123 3.81 8.87 5.75
C GLY A 123 2.33 8.55 5.57
N GLU A 124 1.57 8.44 6.66
CA GLU A 124 0.12 8.23 6.59
C GLU A 124 -0.64 9.48 6.12
N GLN A 125 -0.16 10.67 6.47
CA GLN A 125 -0.70 11.93 5.97
C GLN A 125 -0.51 12.05 4.46
N LEU A 126 0.69 11.73 3.96
CA LEU A 126 0.98 11.67 2.53
C LEU A 126 0.11 10.64 1.82
N GLN A 127 -0.10 9.45 2.40
CA GLN A 127 -1.01 8.43 1.85
C GLN A 127 -2.45 8.93 1.74
N SER A 128 -2.94 9.59 2.78
CA SER A 128 -4.29 10.14 2.81
C SER A 128 -4.49 11.22 1.73
N LEU A 129 -3.60 12.22 1.69
CA LEU A 129 -3.69 13.34 0.75
C LEU A 129 -3.51 12.88 -0.71
N THR A 130 -2.53 12.01 -0.97
CA THR A 130 -2.35 11.45 -2.33
C THR A 130 -3.53 10.57 -2.74
N GLY A 131 -4.12 9.82 -1.79
CA GLY A 131 -5.34 9.06 -2.02
C GLY A 131 -6.53 9.94 -2.41
N HIS A 132 -6.76 11.02 -1.66
CA HIS A 132 -7.83 11.97 -1.96
C HIS A 132 -7.61 12.70 -3.29
N ARG A 133 -6.36 13.11 -3.57
CA ARG A 133 -5.99 13.72 -4.85
C ARG A 133 -6.30 12.80 -6.04
N ASP A 134 -6.02 11.50 -5.91
CA ASP A 134 -6.35 10.53 -6.96
C ASP A 134 -7.86 10.39 -7.17
N GLN A 135 -8.67 10.39 -6.10
CA GLN A 135 -10.13 10.39 -6.22
C GLN A 135 -10.64 11.60 -7.00
N LEU A 136 -10.14 12.80 -6.69
CA LEU A 136 -10.54 14.02 -7.41
C LEU A 136 -10.12 13.97 -8.89
N VAL A 137 -8.96 13.40 -9.19
CA VAL A 137 -8.51 13.20 -10.59
C VAL A 137 -9.41 12.22 -11.34
N GLU A 138 -9.86 11.15 -10.68
CA GLU A 138 -10.79 10.18 -11.26
C GLU A 138 -12.17 10.80 -11.50
N MET A 139 -12.69 11.55 -10.52
CA MET A 139 -13.93 12.34 -10.69
C MET A 139 -13.81 13.30 -11.88
N ARG A 140 -12.71 14.05 -11.97
CA ARG A 140 -12.47 14.99 -13.08
C ARG A 140 -12.41 14.27 -14.43
N ALA A 141 -11.79 13.09 -14.49
CA ALA A 141 -11.71 12.30 -15.72
C ALA A 141 -13.12 11.86 -16.18
N THR A 142 -13.97 11.44 -15.24
CA THR A 142 -15.38 11.11 -15.51
C THR A 142 -16.14 12.32 -16.07
N LEU A 143 -16.01 13.48 -15.45
CA LEU A 143 -16.66 14.71 -15.94
C LEU A 143 -16.15 15.13 -17.32
N LYS A 144 -14.85 14.99 -17.60
CA LYS A 144 -14.29 15.27 -18.93
C LYS A 144 -14.85 14.35 -20.01
N LYS A 145 -15.08 13.07 -19.69
CA LYS A 145 -15.75 12.15 -20.59
C LYS A 145 -17.18 12.60 -20.87
N GLN A 146 -17.95 12.91 -19.83
CA GLN A 146 -19.32 13.41 -19.96
C GLN A 146 -19.38 14.72 -20.77
N LEU A 147 -18.43 15.63 -20.57
CA LEU A 147 -18.33 16.87 -21.34
C LEU A 147 -18.13 16.62 -22.84
N GLY A 148 -17.34 15.60 -23.20
CA GLY A 148 -17.14 15.21 -24.59
C GLY A 148 -18.37 14.60 -25.27
N GLU A 149 -19.37 14.20 -24.49
CA GLU A 149 -20.63 13.60 -24.96
C GLU A 149 -21.82 14.58 -24.80
N ALA A 150 -21.61 15.78 -24.23
CA ALA A 150 -22.66 16.74 -23.92
C ALA A 150 -23.00 17.65 -25.12
N PHE A 151 -24.30 17.91 -25.32
CA PHE A 151 -24.82 18.77 -26.38
C PHE A 151 -25.45 20.07 -25.85
N GLU A 152 -26.22 19.98 -24.76
CA GLU A 152 -26.93 21.12 -24.19
C GLU A 152 -25.98 22.15 -23.59
N ALA A 153 -26.11 23.41 -23.99
CA ALA A 153 -25.20 24.49 -23.58
C ALA A 153 -25.14 24.67 -22.05
N ILE A 154 -26.28 24.55 -21.37
CA ILE A 154 -26.35 24.63 -19.90
C ILE A 154 -25.59 23.49 -19.21
N VAL A 155 -25.64 22.28 -19.78
CA VAL A 155 -24.91 21.11 -19.28
C VAL A 155 -23.42 21.26 -19.51
N ILE A 156 -23.02 21.72 -20.71
CA ILE A 156 -21.62 21.99 -21.05
C ILE A 156 -21.00 23.00 -20.08
N THR A 157 -21.69 24.11 -19.79
CA THR A 157 -21.23 25.14 -18.86
C THR A 157 -21.07 24.56 -17.45
N SER A 158 -22.09 23.87 -16.93
CA SER A 158 -22.05 23.24 -15.61
C SER A 158 -20.89 22.23 -15.46
N LEU A 159 -20.66 21.38 -16.47
CA LEU A 159 -19.55 20.43 -16.47
C LEU A 159 -18.19 21.12 -16.49
N LYS A 160 -18.03 22.19 -17.27
CA LYS A 160 -16.80 23.00 -17.29
C LYS A 160 -16.50 23.61 -15.92
N ASP A 161 -17.51 24.17 -15.25
CA ASP A 161 -17.37 24.77 -13.93
C ASP A 161 -16.94 23.73 -12.88
N LEU A 162 -17.57 22.55 -12.89
CA LEU A 162 -17.19 21.45 -12.01
C LEU A 162 -15.75 20.96 -12.27
N ILE A 163 -15.35 20.83 -13.53
CA ILE A 163 -13.98 20.48 -13.91
C ILE A 163 -13.00 21.53 -13.39
N GLY A 164 -13.30 22.82 -13.55
CA GLY A 164 -12.48 23.92 -13.04
C GLY A 164 -12.33 23.90 -11.52
N SER A 165 -13.42 23.64 -10.79
CA SER A 165 -13.39 23.48 -9.33
C SER A 165 -12.52 22.29 -8.89
N LEU A 166 -12.61 21.16 -9.58
CA LEU A 166 -11.74 20.00 -9.32
C LEU A 166 -10.27 20.30 -9.63
N ASP A 167 -9.98 21.00 -10.72
CA ASP A 167 -8.61 21.41 -11.07
C ASP A 167 -7.98 22.27 -9.97
N ALA A 168 -8.71 23.26 -9.45
CA ALA A 168 -8.26 24.09 -8.35
C ALA A 168 -8.00 23.28 -7.06
N ARG A 169 -8.91 22.37 -6.70
CA ARG A 169 -8.78 21.51 -5.51
C ARG A 169 -7.60 20.54 -5.63
N ILE A 170 -7.40 19.94 -6.80
CA ILE A 170 -6.26 19.06 -7.08
C ILE A 170 -4.95 19.83 -6.92
N LYS A 171 -4.86 21.04 -7.49
CA LYS A 171 -3.67 21.89 -7.37
C LYS A 171 -3.38 22.29 -5.92
N ALA A 172 -4.42 22.63 -5.15
CA ALA A 172 -4.28 22.96 -3.73
C ALA A 172 -3.75 21.76 -2.93
N LEU A 173 -4.26 20.54 -3.16
CA LEU A 173 -3.76 19.32 -2.53
C LEU A 173 -2.31 19.01 -2.92
N GLU A 174 -1.97 19.17 -4.21
CA GLU A 174 -0.58 18.98 -4.66
C GLU A 174 0.38 19.97 -4.00
N GLY A 175 -0.07 21.21 -3.71
CA GLY A 175 0.66 22.18 -2.90
C GLY A 175 0.87 21.73 -1.46
N GLN A 176 -0.20 21.30 -0.78
CA GLN A 176 -0.13 20.80 0.61
C GLN A 176 0.80 19.58 0.74
N ILE A 177 0.74 18.65 -0.21
CA ILE A 177 1.64 17.50 -0.27
C ILE A 177 3.10 17.95 -0.41
N ALA A 178 3.37 18.92 -1.29
CA ALA A 178 4.71 19.45 -1.48
C ALA A 178 5.25 20.18 -0.23
N ASP A 179 4.38 20.83 0.54
CA ASP A 179 4.79 21.50 1.78
C ASP A 179 5.13 20.49 2.89
N ILE A 180 4.33 19.43 3.06
CA ILE A 180 4.64 18.33 3.99
C ILE A 180 5.99 17.70 3.65
N ILE A 181 6.21 17.38 2.37
CA ILE A 181 7.49 16.83 1.90
C ILE A 181 8.65 17.76 2.23
N ARG A 182 8.48 19.08 2.10
CA ARG A 182 9.54 20.06 2.36
C ARG A 182 9.88 20.19 3.85
N GLN A 183 8.90 19.97 4.73
CA GLN A 183 9.06 20.09 6.18
C GLN A 183 9.82 18.90 6.78
N ALA A 184 9.87 17.76 6.10
CA ALA A 184 10.59 16.57 6.55
C ALA A 184 11.88 16.39 5.75
N GLU A 185 13.04 16.58 6.39
CA GLU A 185 14.35 16.65 5.73
C GLU A 185 14.68 15.39 4.91
N ASP A 186 14.49 14.20 5.49
CA ASP A 186 14.71 12.93 4.80
C ASP A 186 13.78 12.75 3.59
N THR A 187 12.50 13.08 3.76
CA THR A 187 11.49 12.98 2.70
C THR A 187 11.76 14.00 1.59
N ALA A 188 12.22 15.21 1.91
CA ALA A 188 12.61 16.24 0.94
C ALA A 188 13.81 15.79 0.10
N ARG A 189 14.81 15.17 0.76
CA ARG A 189 15.97 14.59 0.08
C ARG A 189 15.54 13.48 -0.88
N ASP A 190 14.75 12.53 -0.40
CA ASP A 190 14.24 11.42 -1.21
C ASP A 190 13.42 11.93 -2.41
N TYR A 191 12.55 12.92 -2.19
CA TYR A 191 11.79 13.59 -3.25
C TYR A 191 12.70 14.18 -4.34
N THR A 192 13.75 14.90 -3.93
CA THR A 192 14.70 15.54 -4.84
C THR A 192 15.43 14.51 -5.70
N LEU A 193 15.86 13.41 -5.08
CA LEU A 193 16.47 12.28 -5.79
C LEU A 193 15.48 11.64 -6.77
N MET A 194 14.23 11.40 -6.37
CA MET A 194 13.21 10.81 -7.23
C MET A 194 12.93 11.66 -8.47
N VAL A 195 12.71 12.96 -8.30
CA VAL A 195 12.38 13.86 -9.43
C VAL A 195 13.57 14.07 -10.37
N SER A 196 14.81 13.83 -9.91
CA SER A 196 16.00 13.84 -10.77
C SER A 196 16.04 12.68 -11.77
N VAL A 197 15.30 11.59 -11.50
CA VAL A 197 15.24 10.42 -12.39
C VAL A 197 14.44 10.76 -13.65
N PRO A 198 14.97 10.52 -14.86
CA PRO A 198 14.26 10.81 -16.09
C PRO A 198 12.86 10.21 -16.12
N GLY A 199 11.87 11.08 -16.35
CA GLY A 199 10.47 10.71 -16.48
C GLY A 199 9.67 10.65 -15.19
N VAL A 200 10.30 10.63 -14.01
CA VAL A 200 9.58 10.71 -12.74
C VAL A 200 9.05 12.14 -12.55
N SER A 201 7.74 12.30 -12.58
CA SER A 201 7.09 13.59 -12.33
C SER A 201 6.95 13.87 -10.84
N LYS A 202 6.68 15.13 -10.47
CA LYS A 202 6.37 15.52 -9.08
C LYS A 202 5.27 14.65 -8.46
N VAL A 203 4.17 14.47 -9.19
CA VAL A 203 3.04 13.61 -8.79
C VAL A 203 3.45 12.13 -8.71
N GLY A 204 4.31 11.68 -9.62
CA GLY A 204 4.90 10.34 -9.57
C GLY A 204 5.71 10.14 -8.28
N ALA A 205 6.56 11.09 -7.93
CA ALA A 205 7.34 11.08 -6.69
C ALA A 205 6.44 11.10 -5.45
N PHE A 206 5.36 11.90 -5.42
CA PHE A 206 4.38 11.87 -4.33
C PHE A 206 3.80 10.47 -4.13
N SER A 207 3.47 9.78 -5.23
CA SER A 207 2.94 8.42 -5.18
C SER A 207 3.97 7.42 -4.65
N LEU A 208 5.24 7.56 -5.01
CA LEU A 208 6.33 6.70 -4.52
C LEU A 208 6.59 6.92 -3.03
N LEU A 209 6.72 8.17 -2.58
CA LEU A 209 6.95 8.52 -1.18
C LEU A 209 5.81 8.03 -0.27
N ALA A 210 4.56 8.25 -0.71
CA ALA A 210 3.40 7.83 0.07
C ALA A 210 3.26 6.30 0.13
N LEU A 211 3.48 5.60 -1.00
CA LEU A 211 3.05 4.21 -1.16
C LEU A 211 4.20 3.21 -1.29
N LEU A 212 5.45 3.63 -1.15
CA LEU A 212 6.63 2.75 -1.24
C LEU A 212 7.71 3.11 -0.20
N PRO A 213 7.40 3.08 1.11
CA PRO A 213 8.37 3.37 2.18
C PRO A 213 9.56 2.40 2.26
N GLU A 214 9.48 1.26 1.56
CA GLU A 214 10.51 0.23 1.46
C GLU A 214 11.52 0.47 0.33
N LEU A 215 11.33 1.54 -0.46
CA LEU A 215 12.28 1.90 -1.51
C LEU A 215 13.66 2.17 -0.91
N GLY A 216 14.70 1.60 -1.53
CA GLY A 216 16.08 1.64 -1.00
C GLY A 216 16.36 0.68 0.16
N LYS A 217 15.34 0.04 0.76
CA LYS A 217 15.48 -0.86 1.93
C LYS A 217 15.30 -2.34 1.60
N ARG A 218 14.80 -2.64 0.40
CA ARG A 218 14.58 -4.01 -0.09
C ARG A 218 15.42 -4.27 -1.33
N SER A 219 15.75 -5.56 -1.54
CA SER A 219 16.47 -5.97 -2.74
C SER A 219 15.70 -5.62 -4.02
N PRO A 220 16.40 -5.38 -5.15
CA PRO A 220 15.80 -5.13 -6.47
C PRO A 220 14.68 -6.12 -6.85
N LYS A 221 14.86 -7.40 -6.52
CA LYS A 221 13.87 -8.45 -6.82
C LYS A 221 12.64 -8.32 -5.93
N ALA A 222 12.82 -8.10 -4.63
CA ALA A 222 11.72 -7.97 -3.67
C ALA A 222 10.88 -6.72 -3.94
N ILE A 223 11.52 -5.57 -4.21
CA ILE A 223 10.80 -4.32 -4.48
C ILE A 223 10.03 -4.40 -5.81
N ALA A 224 10.61 -4.99 -6.86
CA ALA A 224 9.93 -5.17 -8.13
C ALA A 224 8.72 -6.12 -8.01
N ALA A 225 8.80 -7.16 -7.18
CA ALA A 225 7.67 -8.05 -6.89
C ALA A 225 6.58 -7.33 -6.10
N LEU A 226 6.95 -6.56 -5.06
CA LEU A 226 6.02 -5.77 -4.24
C LEU A 226 5.21 -4.76 -5.08
N VAL A 227 5.86 -4.09 -6.03
CA VAL A 227 5.20 -3.15 -6.95
C VAL A 227 4.40 -3.88 -8.05
N GLY A 228 4.69 -5.15 -8.31
CA GLY A 228 4.08 -5.94 -9.39
C GLY A 228 4.68 -5.63 -10.76
N LEU A 229 5.98 -5.33 -10.81
CA LEU A 229 6.77 -5.17 -12.04
C LEU A 229 7.66 -6.40 -12.33
N ALA A 230 7.76 -7.34 -11.39
CA ALA A 230 8.40 -8.62 -11.62
C ALA A 230 7.46 -9.59 -12.36
N PRO A 231 7.89 -10.21 -13.48
CA PRO A 231 7.11 -11.24 -14.15
C PRO A 231 7.16 -12.55 -13.35
N PHE A 232 6.02 -13.23 -13.25
CA PHE A 232 5.91 -14.57 -12.68
C PHE A 232 5.73 -15.61 -13.79
N ASP A 233 6.36 -16.77 -13.59
CA ASP A 233 6.25 -17.89 -14.52
C ASP A 233 4.82 -18.43 -14.51
N ASN A 234 4.27 -18.61 -15.72
CA ASN A 234 2.95 -19.16 -15.93
C ASN A 234 3.08 -20.56 -16.56
N LYS A 235 3.58 -21.49 -15.75
CA LYS A 235 3.82 -22.89 -16.14
C LYS A 235 2.97 -23.81 -15.27
N SER A 236 2.20 -24.70 -15.90
CA SER A 236 1.43 -25.74 -15.20
C SER A 236 1.45 -27.03 -16.03
N GLY A 237 2.06 -28.09 -15.48
CA GLY A 237 2.23 -29.36 -16.18
C GLY A 237 2.92 -29.17 -17.54
N LYS A 238 2.24 -29.57 -18.63
CA LYS A 238 2.73 -29.42 -20.01
C LYS A 238 2.47 -28.04 -20.62
N LEU A 239 1.74 -27.15 -19.93
CA LEU A 239 1.38 -25.84 -20.42
C LEU A 239 2.45 -24.81 -20.05
N SER A 240 3.13 -24.24 -21.05
CA SER A 240 4.08 -23.14 -20.88
C SER A 240 3.53 -21.88 -21.53
N ARG A 241 3.07 -20.92 -20.72
CA ARG A 241 2.62 -19.60 -21.18
C ARG A 241 3.69 -18.56 -20.89
N ARG A 242 3.68 -17.46 -21.65
CA ARG A 242 4.57 -16.32 -21.43
C ARG A 242 4.36 -15.78 -20.01
N SER A 243 5.45 -15.55 -19.28
CA SER A 243 5.43 -14.98 -17.93
C SER A 243 4.74 -13.60 -17.94
N GLN A 244 3.96 -13.32 -16.91
CA GLN A 244 3.16 -12.09 -16.79
C GLN A 244 3.37 -11.43 -15.43
N ILE A 245 3.22 -10.11 -15.39
CA ILE A 245 3.13 -9.39 -14.12
C ILE A 245 1.74 -9.64 -13.50
N GLN A 246 1.68 -9.79 -12.18
CA GLN A 246 0.43 -10.00 -11.43
C GLN A 246 0.53 -9.31 -10.07
N GLY A 247 -0.61 -8.88 -9.53
CA GLY A 247 -0.70 -8.35 -8.16
C GLY A 247 0.06 -7.03 -7.95
N GLY A 248 0.59 -6.85 -6.73
CA GLY A 248 1.42 -5.72 -6.32
C GLY A 248 0.68 -4.38 -6.17
N ARG A 249 1.43 -3.33 -5.82
CA ARG A 249 0.92 -1.97 -5.63
C ARG A 249 0.59 -1.28 -6.96
N SER A 250 -0.64 -1.45 -7.44
CA SER A 250 -1.11 -0.94 -8.75
C SER A 250 -0.91 0.57 -8.95
N ARG A 251 -1.15 1.39 -7.92
CA ARG A 251 -0.93 2.85 -7.96
C ARG A 251 0.53 3.21 -8.22
N VAL A 252 1.46 2.57 -7.49
CA VAL A 252 2.91 2.72 -7.66
C VAL A 252 3.34 2.27 -9.06
N ARG A 253 2.83 1.12 -9.51
CA ARG A 253 3.09 0.61 -10.86
C ARG A 253 2.60 1.56 -11.95
N ARG A 254 1.42 2.18 -11.79
CA ARG A 254 0.88 3.18 -12.72
C ARG A 254 1.79 4.42 -12.77
N ALA A 255 2.27 4.91 -11.63
CA ALA A 255 3.21 6.02 -11.58
C ALA A 255 4.52 5.70 -12.33
N LEU A 256 5.11 4.53 -12.09
CA LEU A 256 6.33 4.08 -12.79
C LEU A 256 6.11 3.80 -14.28
N TYR A 257 4.92 3.33 -14.66
CA TYR A 257 4.56 3.16 -16.07
C TYR A 257 4.53 4.51 -16.79
N MET A 258 3.90 5.53 -16.20
CA MET A 258 3.89 6.89 -16.74
C MET A 258 5.30 7.48 -16.78
N ALA A 259 6.12 7.23 -15.76
CA ALA A 259 7.51 7.64 -15.75
C ALA A 259 8.32 6.99 -16.88
N ALA A 260 8.12 5.69 -17.12
CA ALA A 260 8.75 4.97 -18.22
C ALA A 260 8.38 5.55 -19.59
N LEU A 261 7.12 5.88 -19.83
CA LEU A 261 6.70 6.51 -21.08
C LEU A 261 7.43 7.84 -21.34
N THR A 262 7.58 8.66 -20.31
CA THR A 262 8.34 9.92 -20.41
C THR A 262 9.83 9.65 -20.60
N ALA A 263 10.42 8.77 -19.80
CA ALA A 263 11.84 8.41 -19.87
C ALA A 263 12.24 7.90 -21.26
N ILE A 264 11.41 7.07 -21.89
CA ILE A 264 11.62 6.56 -23.26
C ILE A 264 11.65 7.70 -24.29
N ARG A 265 10.90 8.78 -24.06
CA ARG A 265 10.83 9.93 -24.98
C ARG A 265 11.98 10.91 -24.76
N THR A 266 12.40 11.11 -23.51
CA THR A 266 13.30 12.19 -23.13
C THR A 266 14.74 11.76 -22.85
N CYS A 267 15.01 10.45 -22.72
CA CYS A 267 16.33 9.93 -22.38
C CYS A 267 16.73 8.79 -23.32
N GLU A 268 17.80 9.02 -24.09
CA GLU A 268 18.26 8.08 -25.13
C GLU A 268 18.57 6.69 -24.56
N ARG A 269 19.19 6.60 -23.36
CA ARG A 269 19.49 5.32 -22.69
C ARG A 269 18.24 4.43 -22.53
N PHE A 270 17.10 5.03 -22.14
CA PHE A 270 15.85 4.28 -21.97
C PHE A 270 15.17 3.99 -23.31
N LYS A 271 15.27 4.91 -24.28
CA LYS A 271 14.78 4.71 -25.64
C LYS A 271 15.47 3.55 -26.35
N THR A 272 16.80 3.45 -26.26
CA THR A 272 17.57 2.35 -26.84
C THR A 272 17.17 1.01 -26.21
N PHE A 273 17.09 0.97 -24.87
CA PHE A 273 16.69 -0.24 -24.14
C PHE A 273 15.26 -0.69 -24.50
N TYR A 274 14.32 0.26 -24.55
CA TYR A 274 12.94 0.01 -24.98
C TYR A 274 12.89 -0.57 -26.40
N THR A 275 13.55 0.09 -27.37
CA THR A 275 13.50 -0.29 -28.78
C THR A 275 14.06 -1.69 -29.00
N ALA A 276 15.23 -1.99 -28.42
CA ALA A 276 15.86 -3.30 -28.52
C ALA A 276 14.97 -4.41 -27.92
N LEU A 277 14.38 -4.17 -26.75
CA LEU A 277 13.53 -5.14 -26.10
C LEU A 277 12.16 -5.32 -26.79
N ALA A 278 11.59 -4.23 -27.32
CA ALA A 278 10.35 -4.28 -28.08
C ALA A 278 10.52 -5.11 -29.36
N ALA A 279 11.62 -4.91 -30.10
CA ALA A 279 11.97 -5.70 -31.27
C ALA A 279 12.14 -7.19 -30.92
N ARG A 280 12.93 -7.50 -29.89
CA ARG A 280 13.19 -8.89 -29.48
C ARG A 280 11.96 -9.62 -28.93
N SER A 281 11.10 -8.91 -28.18
CA SER A 281 9.94 -9.53 -27.51
C SER A 281 8.65 -9.52 -28.35
N GLY A 282 8.60 -8.72 -29.42
CA GLY A 282 7.38 -8.45 -30.18
C GLY A 282 6.30 -7.71 -29.40
N SER A 283 6.61 -7.13 -28.23
CA SER A 283 5.63 -6.48 -27.35
C SER A 283 6.11 -5.14 -26.80
N LYS A 284 5.52 -4.05 -27.30
CA LYS A 284 5.76 -2.69 -26.79
C LYS A 284 5.38 -2.56 -25.31
N LYS A 285 4.24 -3.16 -24.91
CA LYS A 285 3.79 -3.12 -23.49
C LYS A 285 4.80 -3.78 -22.56
N LEU A 286 5.36 -4.93 -22.96
CA LEU A 286 6.39 -5.62 -22.17
C LEU A 286 7.64 -4.75 -22.04
N ALA A 287 8.10 -4.14 -23.14
CA ALA A 287 9.26 -3.28 -23.13
C ALA A 287 9.07 -2.05 -22.21
N ILE A 288 7.87 -1.44 -22.19
CA ILE A 288 7.56 -0.33 -21.25
C ILE A 288 7.62 -0.82 -19.80
N ILE A 289 7.05 -1.98 -19.48
CA ILE A 289 7.10 -2.55 -18.12
C ILE A 289 8.55 -2.85 -17.70
N ALA A 290 9.39 -3.31 -18.61
CA ALA A 290 10.80 -3.51 -18.33
C ALA A 290 11.54 -2.20 -18.06
N VAL A 291 11.21 -1.11 -18.77
CA VAL A 291 11.74 0.23 -18.49
C VAL A 291 11.26 0.71 -17.12
N ALA A 292 9.96 0.56 -16.81
CA ALA A 292 9.41 0.91 -15.51
C ALA A 292 10.10 0.15 -14.36
N ARG A 293 10.40 -1.14 -14.56
CA ARG A 293 11.19 -1.92 -13.61
C ARG A 293 12.62 -1.37 -13.49
N LYS A 294 13.25 -1.00 -14.60
CA LYS A 294 14.61 -0.44 -14.64
C LYS A 294 14.72 0.96 -14.03
N LEU A 295 13.62 1.71 -13.96
CA LEU A 295 13.56 2.97 -13.21
C LEU A 295 13.46 2.73 -11.69
N LEU A 296 12.88 1.61 -11.28
CA LEU A 296 12.66 1.26 -9.88
C LEU A 296 13.91 0.66 -9.20
N VAL A 297 14.79 -0.01 -9.95
CA VAL A 297 15.88 -0.83 -9.42
C VAL A 297 17.27 -0.39 -9.87
#